data_AF-A0A515KUC7-F1
#
_entry.id   AF-A0A515KUC7-F1
#
_cell.length_a   1.000
_cell.length_b   1.000
_cell.length_c   1.000
_cell.angle_alpha   90.00
_cell.angle_beta   90.00
_cell.angle_gamma   90.00
#
_symmetry.space_group_name_H-M   'P 1'
#
loop_
_entity.id
_entity.type
_entity.pdbx_description
1 polymer ?
#
loop_
_entity_poly.entity_id
_entity_poly.type
_entity_poly.pdbx_seq_one_letter_code
_entity_poly.pdbx_strand_id
1 'polypeptide(L)'
;MVPKPMQLGDVLSGKLSALRVRAAKGKRANSFQLVSEPRRLPAPAGLCNLETGPETFEIVAANDAQTKQLQKLLNKDVSLKVTEVACAEQAGQMSEALVTKWSVVSTPN
;
A
#
# COMPACT_ATOMS: atom_id res chain seq x y z
N MET A 1 12.99 10.89 12.19
CA MET A 1 13.25 9.77 11.24
C MET A 1 13.26 10.37 9.84
N VAL A 2 14.21 10.02 8.96
CA VAL A 2 14.30 10.61 7.61
C VAL A 2 13.54 9.70 6.63
N PRO A 3 12.52 10.19 5.90
CA PRO A 3 11.80 9.38 4.94
C PRO A 3 12.71 8.84 3.84
N LYS A 4 12.54 7.57 3.49
CA LYS A 4 13.24 6.95 2.38
C LYS A 4 12.62 7.39 1.05
N PRO A 5 13.36 8.01 0.12
CA PRO A 5 12.82 8.35 -1.19
C PRO A 5 12.38 7.09 -1.94
N MET A 6 11.28 7.20 -2.67
CA MET A 6 10.74 6.16 -3.53
C MET A 6 10.41 6.72 -4.90
N GLN A 7 10.86 6.04 -5.95
CA GLN A 7 10.53 6.31 -7.34
C GLN A 7 9.49 5.31 -7.87
N LEU A 8 8.84 5.67 -8.98
CA LEU A 8 8.03 4.69 -9.70
C LEU A 8 8.95 3.62 -10.30
N GLY A 9 8.61 2.36 -10.08
CA GLY A 9 9.44 1.20 -10.41
C GLY A 9 10.24 0.66 -9.23
N ASP A 10 10.29 1.37 -8.09
CA ASP A 10 10.96 0.89 -6.89
C ASP A 10 10.18 -0.20 -6.15
N VAL A 11 10.89 -0.91 -5.29
CA VAL A 11 10.31 -1.91 -4.40
C VAL A 11 9.87 -1.25 -3.09
N LEU A 12 8.60 -1.49 -2.75
CA LEU A 12 8.00 -1.23 -1.46
C LEU A 12 7.88 -2.56 -0.72
N SER A 13 8.61 -2.67 0.38
CA SER A 13 8.63 -3.88 1.22
C SER A 13 8.03 -3.57 2.58
N GLY A 14 7.29 -4.54 3.11
CA GLY A 14 6.63 -4.36 4.39
C GLY A 14 5.69 -5.51 4.73
N LYS A 15 5.05 -5.41 5.89
CA LYS A 15 4.10 -6.41 6.37
C LYS A 15 2.74 -6.16 5.74
N LEU A 16 2.22 -7.14 5.00
CA LEU A 16 0.89 -7.07 4.40
C LEU A 16 -0.17 -7.54 5.41
N SER A 17 -1.20 -6.73 5.61
CA SER A 17 -2.37 -7.04 6.42
C SER A 17 -3.64 -6.77 5.62
N ALA A 18 -4.78 -7.24 6.13
CA ALA A 18 -6.08 -6.90 5.57
C ALA A 18 -7.02 -6.43 6.66
N LEU A 19 -7.68 -5.31 6.40
CA LEU A 19 -8.76 -4.77 7.21
C LEU A 19 -10.09 -5.15 6.58
N ARG A 20 -10.99 -5.73 7.38
CA ARG A 20 -12.36 -5.98 6.94
C ARG A 20 -13.14 -4.67 7.01
N VAL A 21 -13.44 -4.11 5.85
CA VAL A 21 -14.28 -2.92 5.70
C VAL A 21 -15.69 -3.30 5.31
N ARG A 22 -16.67 -2.58 5.86
CA ARG A 22 -18.05 -2.61 5.35
C ARG A 22 -18.12 -1.72 4.11
N ALA A 23 -18.31 -2.30 2.93
CA ALA A 23 -18.58 -1.52 1.74
C ALA A 23 -20.02 -0.95 1.78
N ALA A 24 -20.27 0.10 1.01
CA ALA A 24 -21.55 0.84 0.94
C ALA A 24 -22.81 -0.02 0.62
N LYS A 25 -22.63 -1.29 0.21
CA LYS A 25 -23.72 -2.26 -0.03
C LYS A 25 -23.79 -3.40 1.00
N GLY A 26 -23.22 -3.22 2.19
CA GLY A 26 -23.24 -4.23 3.26
C GLY A 26 -22.37 -5.48 3.02
N LYS A 27 -21.78 -5.62 1.83
CA LYS A 27 -20.76 -6.63 1.54
C LYS A 27 -19.46 -6.28 2.25
N ARG A 28 -18.87 -7.27 2.92
CA ARG A 28 -17.54 -7.16 3.51
C ARG A 28 -16.52 -7.19 2.37
N ALA A 29 -15.68 -6.17 2.27
CA ALA A 29 -14.51 -6.16 1.41
C ALA A 29 -13.24 -6.18 2.27
N ASN A 30 -12.15 -6.73 1.73
CA ASN A 30 -10.85 -6.61 2.36
C ASN A 30 -10.17 -5.38 1.75
N SER A 31 -9.83 -4.41 2.57
CA SER A 31 -8.80 -3.42 2.23
C SER A 31 -7.45 -4.01 2.60
N PHE A 32 -6.51 -4.01 1.66
CA PHE A 32 -5.17 -4.56 1.88
C PHE A 32 -4.23 -3.42 2.24
N GLN A 33 -3.50 -3.56 3.34
CA GLN A 33 -2.60 -2.53 3.84
C GLN A 33 -1.19 -3.10 3.97
N LEU A 34 -0.21 -2.35 3.49
CA LEU A 34 1.20 -2.64 3.64
C LEU A 34 1.81 -1.61 4.59
N VAL A 35 2.44 -2.09 5.66
CA VAL A 35 3.17 -1.22 6.60
C VAL A 35 4.65 -1.31 6.28
N SER A 36 5.26 -0.18 5.94
CA SER A 36 6.68 -0.06 5.61
C SER A 36 7.35 1.03 6.45
N GLU A 37 8.66 1.18 6.29
CA GLU A 37 9.37 2.40 6.71
C GLU A 37 8.78 3.64 6.02
N PRO A 38 8.86 4.84 6.65
CA PRO A 38 8.33 6.07 6.07
C PRO A 38 8.94 6.36 4.69
N ARG A 39 8.10 6.64 3.69
CA ARG A 39 8.54 6.92 2.32
C ARG A 39 8.28 8.36 1.93
N ARG A 40 9.18 8.91 1.12
CA ARG A 40 8.92 10.12 0.33
C ARG A 40 8.52 9.71 -1.09
N LEU A 41 7.28 9.97 -1.46
CA LEU A 41 6.73 9.68 -2.77
C LEU A 41 7.33 10.60 -3.85
N PRO A 42 7.22 10.21 -5.14
CA PRO A 42 7.56 11.09 -6.26
C PRO A 42 6.79 12.40 -6.21
N ALA A 43 7.38 13.47 -6.77
CA ALA A 43 6.65 14.72 -6.95
C ALA A 43 5.41 14.49 -7.85
N PRO A 44 4.27 15.16 -7.59
CA PRO A 44 4.06 16.22 -6.59
C PRO A 44 3.68 15.72 -5.19
N ALA A 45 3.51 14.40 -4.99
CA ALA A 45 2.95 13.84 -3.76
C ALA A 45 3.86 14.01 -2.52
N GLY A 46 5.19 13.94 -2.69
CA GLY A 46 6.15 14.25 -1.63
C GLY A 46 5.94 13.42 -0.36
N LEU A 47 5.57 14.06 0.75
CA LEU A 47 5.32 13.39 2.04
C LEU A 47 3.83 13.18 2.33
N CYS A 48 2.93 13.42 1.38
CA CYS A 48 1.48 13.37 1.60
C CYS A 48 0.97 14.29 2.71
N ASN A 49 1.61 15.46 2.87
CA ASN A 49 1.36 16.41 3.96
C ASN A 49 1.59 15.83 5.38
N LEU A 50 2.36 14.75 5.49
CA LEU A 50 2.79 14.16 6.76
C LEU A 50 4.19 14.68 7.14
N GLU A 51 4.50 14.63 8.44
CA GLU A 51 5.80 15.05 8.97
C GLU A 51 6.94 14.15 8.47
N THR A 52 6.72 12.83 8.50
CA THR A 52 7.72 11.81 8.14
C THR A 52 7.42 11.10 6.83
N GLY A 53 6.28 11.36 6.18
CA GLY A 53 5.82 10.66 4.98
C GLY A 53 4.98 9.41 5.30
N PRO A 54 4.29 8.82 4.31
CA PRO A 54 3.48 7.62 4.51
C PRO A 54 4.30 6.42 4.96
N GLU A 55 3.82 5.75 6.01
CA GLU A 55 4.27 4.46 6.52
C GLU A 55 3.24 3.36 6.19
N THR A 56 2.00 3.76 5.92
CA THR A 56 0.88 2.88 5.62
C THR A 56 0.35 3.06 4.20
N PHE A 57 0.37 1.98 3.43
CA PHE A 57 0.01 1.97 2.02
C PHE A 57 -1.17 1.04 1.78
N GLU A 58 -2.26 1.54 1.24
CA GLU A 58 -3.33 0.68 0.74
C GLU A 58 -2.97 0.12 -0.63
N ILE A 59 -3.02 -1.20 -0.76
CA ILE A 59 -2.70 -1.93 -1.98
C ILE A 59 -4.01 -2.25 -2.70
N VAL A 60 -4.32 -1.47 -3.75
CA VAL A 60 -5.56 -1.63 -4.50
C VAL A 60 -5.42 -2.80 -5.47
N ALA A 61 -6.28 -3.81 -5.32
CA ALA A 61 -6.37 -4.90 -6.29
C ALA A 61 -7.24 -4.48 -7.48
N ALA A 62 -6.70 -4.53 -8.69
CA ALA A 62 -7.41 -4.17 -9.91
C ALA A 62 -8.38 -5.27 -10.39
N ASN A 63 -8.22 -6.51 -9.91
CA ASN A 63 -9.05 -7.66 -10.30
C ASN A 63 -9.06 -8.77 -9.22
N ASP A 64 -9.88 -9.79 -9.45
CA ASP A 64 -10.02 -10.94 -8.55
C ASP A 64 -8.75 -11.76 -8.40
N ALA A 65 -7.91 -11.84 -9.45
CA ALA A 65 -6.66 -12.59 -9.40
C ALA A 65 -5.66 -11.92 -8.43
N GLN A 66 -5.52 -10.59 -8.53
CA GLN A 66 -4.72 -9.80 -7.58
C GLN A 66 -5.29 -9.86 -6.17
N THR A 67 -6.62 -9.81 -6.01
CA THR A 67 -7.28 -9.99 -4.70
C THR A 67 -6.89 -11.32 -4.06
N LYS A 68 -6.97 -12.43 -4.82
CA LYS A 68 -6.56 -13.75 -4.35
C LYS A 68 -5.06 -13.83 -4.07
N GLN A 69 -4.24 -13.14 -4.85
CA GLN A 69 -2.80 -13.07 -4.63
C GLN A 69 -2.49 -12.38 -3.30
N LEU A 70 -3.08 -11.22 -3.02
CA LEU A 70 -2.89 -10.51 -1.75
C LEU A 70 -3.42 -11.33 -0.57
N GLN A 71 -4.57 -12.00 -0.71
CA GLN A 71 -5.11 -12.89 0.33
C GLN A 71 -4.14 -14.00 0.74
N LYS A 72 -3.39 -14.57 -0.21
CA LYS A 72 -2.37 -15.61 0.06
C LYS A 72 -1.14 -15.07 0.78
N LEU A 73 -0.92 -13.76 0.73
CA LEU A 73 0.25 -13.08 1.26
C LEU A 73 -0.03 -12.34 2.58
N LEU A 74 -1.26 -12.44 3.11
CA LEU A 74 -1.62 -11.80 4.38
C LEU A 74 -0.75 -12.28 5.53
N ASN A 75 -0.42 -11.35 6.41
CA ASN A 75 0.44 -11.52 7.58
C ASN A 75 1.89 -11.92 7.25
N LYS A 76 2.33 -11.70 6.00
CA LYS A 76 3.69 -11.95 5.53
C LYS A 76 4.38 -10.64 5.13
N ASP A 77 5.71 -10.65 5.17
CA ASP A 77 6.52 -9.56 4.63
C ASP A 77 6.65 -9.68 3.12
N VAL A 78 5.99 -8.80 2.37
CA VAL A 78 5.98 -8.83 0.90
C VAL A 78 6.87 -7.75 0.33
N SER A 79 7.30 -7.95 -0.91
CA SER A 79 7.98 -6.92 -1.71
C SER A 79 7.20 -6.67 -2.99
N LEU A 80 6.67 -5.46 -3.13
CA LEU A 80 5.86 -5.03 -4.26
C LEU A 80 6.63 -3.98 -5.07
N LYS A 81 6.77 -4.19 -6.39
CA LYS A 81 7.22 -3.15 -7.30
C LYS A 81 6.07 -2.19 -7.52
N VAL A 82 6.25 -0.93 -7.13
CA VAL A 82 5.23 0.11 -7.22
C VAL A 82 5.36 0.84 -8.54
N THR A 83 4.32 0.81 -9.37
CA THR A 83 4.29 1.52 -10.66
C THR A 83 3.41 2.76 -10.62
N GLU A 84 2.45 2.81 -9.68
CA GLU A 84 1.60 3.97 -9.47
C GLU A 84 1.24 4.08 -7.99
N VAL A 85 1.44 5.27 -7.44
CA VAL A 85 1.17 5.61 -6.05
C VAL A 85 0.63 7.03 -5.95
N ALA A 86 -0.32 7.26 -5.05
CA ALA A 86 -0.87 8.57 -4.74
C ALA A 86 -1.05 8.71 -3.22
N CYS A 87 -1.20 9.93 -2.73
CA CYS A 87 -1.62 10.15 -1.35
C CYS A 87 -3.09 9.75 -1.18
N ALA A 88 -3.45 9.22 -0.01
CA ALA A 88 -4.84 9.00 0.32
C ALA A 88 -5.58 10.36 0.41
N GLU A 89 -6.83 10.42 -0.07
CA GLU A 89 -7.62 11.65 -0.05
C GLU A 89 -7.89 12.15 1.38
N GLN A 90 -7.97 11.23 2.34
CA GLN A 90 -8.07 11.53 3.77
C GLN A 90 -7.00 10.74 4.54
N ALA A 91 -5.87 11.39 4.81
CA ALA A 91 -4.84 10.87 5.69
C ALA A 91 -5.45 10.52 7.07
N GLY A 92 -5.14 9.33 7.57
CA GLY A 92 -5.55 8.88 8.92
C GLY A 92 -6.87 8.11 9.00
N GLN A 93 -7.62 7.91 7.91
CA GLN A 93 -8.83 7.07 7.96
C GLN A 93 -8.53 5.57 7.85
N MET A 94 -7.63 5.17 6.94
CA MET A 94 -7.29 3.74 6.71
C MET A 94 -5.84 3.55 6.24
N SER A 95 -5.37 4.43 5.37
CA SER A 95 -4.00 4.45 4.82
C SER A 95 -3.58 5.89 4.56
N GLU A 96 -2.28 6.11 4.40
CA GLU A 96 -1.71 7.44 4.10
C GLU A 96 -1.43 7.61 2.60
N ALA A 97 -1.18 6.50 1.91
CA ALA A 97 -0.98 6.45 0.48
C ALA A 97 -1.70 5.24 -0.15
N LEU A 98 -2.05 5.38 -1.42
CA LEU A 98 -2.72 4.40 -2.25
C LEU A 98 -1.76 3.91 -3.34
N VAL A 99 -1.60 2.59 -3.47
CA VAL A 99 -0.83 1.95 -4.53
C VAL A 99 -1.82 1.25 -5.47
N THR A 100 -2.00 1.83 -6.66
CA THR A 100 -3.00 1.38 -7.65
C THR A 100 -2.41 0.45 -8.71
N LYS A 101 -1.11 0.57 -9.01
CA LYS A 101 -0.40 -0.34 -9.91
C LYS A 101 0.83 -0.90 -9.24
N TRP A 102 0.89 -2.22 -9.15
CA TRP A 102 1.97 -2.95 -8.49
C TRP A 102 2.09 -4.37 -9.02
N SER A 103 3.24 -4.99 -8.73
CA SER A 103 3.50 -6.41 -8.97
C SER A 103 4.33 -7.01 -7.84
N VAL A 104 4.07 -8.26 -7.46
CA VAL A 104 4.90 -8.96 -6.47
C VAL A 104 6.27 -9.27 -7.06
N VAL A 105 7.34 -8.91 -6.36
CA VAL A 105 8.74 -9.14 -6.77
C VAL A 105 9.35 -10.30 -6.00
N SER A 106 9.00 -10.43 -4.73
CA SER A 106 9.41 -11.54 -3.88
C SER A 106 8.31 -11.87 -2.89
N THR A 107 8.04 -13.16 -2.72
CA THR A 107 7.22 -13.70 -1.63
C THR A 107 8.17 -14.30 -0.60
N PRO A 108 7.97 -14.03 0.70
CA PRO A 108 8.75 -14.71 1.72
C PRO A 108 8.37 -16.20 1.65
N ASN A 109 9.39 -17.04 1.48
CA ASN A 109 9.27 -18.50 1.47
C ASN A 109 8.67 -18.99 2.80
#